data_AF-A0A924NSJ2-F1
#
_entry.id   AF-A0A924NSJ2-F1
#
_cell.length_a   1.000
_cell.length_b   1.000
_cell.length_c   1.000
_cell.angle_alpha   90.00
_cell.angle_beta   90.00
_cell.angle_gamma   90.00
#
_symmetry.space_group_name_H-M   'P 1'
#
loop_
_entity.id
_entity.type
_entity.pdbx_description
1 polymer ?
#
loop_
_entity_poly.entity_id
_entity_poly.type
_entity_poly.pdbx_seq_one_letter_code
_entity_poly.pdbx_strand_id
1 'polypeptide(L)'
;MQRRDWLVLAMASLGGSAFALPPADMRFPRDLGSHPDFGTEWWYITGRALSGRREFGFQLTFFRSRVAATQALVSRFAAKQLLFAHAAITDVQGQKLWHDQRIARAGFGVAEASEADTAVRLRDWSLVRDPNGGYTADLPARDFGLHLQLTPTQPLVLQGQQGLSRKGPQPDQASYYVSQPQLAVSGHLLLQGQRFEINATDSRAWLDHEWSNAYLHPEAVGWDWLGMN
;
A
#
# COMPACT_ATOMS: atom_id res chain seq x y z
N MET A 1 41.87 -43.09 -15.68
CA MET A 1 42.29 -41.71 -16.01
C MET A 1 41.11 -40.97 -16.61
N GLN A 2 40.62 -39.99 -15.86
CA GLN A 2 39.77 -38.82 -16.17
C GLN A 2 38.49 -38.96 -17.01
N ARG A 3 37.37 -38.96 -16.27
CA ARG A 3 36.05 -38.40 -16.65
C ARG A 3 36.17 -36.91 -16.97
N ARG A 4 35.42 -36.44 -17.98
CA ARG A 4 35.17 -35.00 -18.21
C ARG A 4 33.69 -34.73 -18.01
N ASP A 5 33.39 -34.17 -16.85
CA ASP A 5 32.10 -33.64 -16.45
C ASP A 5 31.85 -32.30 -17.16
N TRP A 6 30.65 -32.12 -17.71
CA TRP A 6 30.23 -30.84 -18.29
C TRP A 6 29.67 -29.94 -17.19
N LEU A 7 30.26 -28.76 -17.06
CA LEU A 7 29.90 -27.70 -16.12
C LEU A 7 28.49 -27.17 -16.38
N VAL A 8 27.62 -27.30 -15.38
CA VAL A 8 26.39 -26.52 -15.24
C VAL A 8 26.79 -25.12 -14.78
N LEU A 9 26.52 -24.10 -15.60
CA LEU A 9 26.63 -22.71 -15.19
C LEU A 9 25.45 -22.40 -14.25
N ALA A 10 25.70 -22.42 -12.95
CA ALA A 10 24.78 -21.82 -11.99
C ALA A 10 24.85 -20.30 -12.15
N MET A 11 23.80 -19.67 -12.68
CA MET A 11 23.59 -18.24 -12.46
C MET A 11 23.27 -18.05 -10.98
N ALA A 12 24.29 -17.79 -10.18
CA ALA A 12 24.11 -17.24 -8.85
C ALA A 12 23.45 -15.86 -9.02
N SER A 13 22.15 -15.80 -8.70
CA SER A 13 21.51 -14.53 -8.38
C SER A 13 22.27 -13.94 -7.21
N LEU A 14 23.05 -12.88 -7.46
CA LEU A 14 23.57 -12.00 -6.42
C LEU A 14 22.37 -11.32 -5.74
N GLY A 15 21.76 -12.03 -4.80
CA GLY A 15 20.91 -11.42 -3.79
C GLY A 15 21.83 -10.48 -3.02
N GLY A 16 21.72 -9.18 -3.32
CA GLY A 16 22.43 -8.17 -2.53
C GLY A 16 22.02 -8.36 -1.08
N SER A 17 23.00 -8.56 -0.20
CA SER A 17 22.77 -8.61 1.24
C SER A 17 22.01 -7.35 1.64
N ALA A 18 20.73 -7.48 1.98
CA ALA A 18 20.00 -6.41 2.61
C ALA A 18 20.65 -6.23 4.00
N PHE A 19 21.21 -5.06 4.25
CA PHE A 19 21.69 -4.74 5.60
C PHE A 19 20.49 -4.41 6.48
N ALA A 20 20.62 -4.64 7.78
CA ALA A 20 19.61 -4.22 8.75
C ALA A 20 19.27 -2.74 8.55
N LEU A 21 17.97 -2.42 8.56
CA LEU A 21 17.53 -1.03 8.48
C LEU A 21 18.00 -0.28 9.73
N PRO A 22 18.53 0.95 9.59
CA PRO A 22 18.89 1.76 10.76
C PRO A 22 17.64 2.11 11.58
N PRO A 23 17.81 2.51 12.86
CA PRO A 23 16.72 3.07 13.66
C PRO A 23 15.97 4.17 12.90
N ALA A 24 14.65 4.22 13.05
CA ALA A 24 13.84 5.18 12.32
C ALA A 24 13.94 6.58 12.96
N ASP A 25 14.40 7.58 12.21
CA ASP A 25 14.22 9.00 12.53
C ASP A 25 13.06 9.54 11.70
N MET A 26 11.83 9.15 12.07
CA MET A 26 10.65 9.48 11.26
C MET A 26 10.25 10.94 11.36
N ARG A 27 10.01 11.58 10.21
CA ARG A 27 9.65 12.99 10.06
C ARG A 27 8.36 13.14 9.29
N PHE A 28 7.34 13.64 9.97
CA PHE A 28 6.02 13.86 9.39
C PHE A 28 5.84 15.33 8.95
N PRO A 29 5.22 15.59 7.79
CA PRO A 29 4.48 14.64 6.94
C PRO A 29 5.33 13.92 5.89
N ARG A 30 6.63 14.21 5.77
CA ARG A 30 7.51 13.64 4.73
C ARG A 30 7.42 12.12 4.66
N ASP A 31 7.46 11.43 5.79
CA ASP A 31 7.42 9.95 5.87
C ASP A 31 6.00 9.36 5.77
N LEU A 32 4.99 10.17 5.41
CA LEU A 32 3.72 9.69 4.86
C LEU A 32 3.73 9.68 3.32
N GLY A 33 4.73 10.34 2.72
CA GLY A 33 5.01 10.30 1.29
C GLY A 33 5.82 9.07 0.87
N SER A 34 6.12 9.01 -0.41
CA SER A 34 6.83 7.94 -1.11
C SER A 34 8.33 7.89 -0.75
N HIS A 35 8.84 6.68 -0.55
CA HIS A 35 10.25 6.36 -0.30
C HIS A 35 10.88 5.58 -1.48
N PRO A 36 11.11 6.20 -2.65
CA PRO A 36 11.41 5.51 -3.91
C PRO A 36 12.71 4.69 -3.91
N ASP A 37 13.61 4.92 -2.96
CA ASP A 37 14.85 4.17 -2.80
C ASP A 37 14.63 2.78 -2.21
N PHE A 38 13.48 2.53 -1.59
CA PHE A 38 13.12 1.22 -1.06
C PHE A 38 12.54 0.29 -2.12
N GLY A 39 12.84 -1.00 -1.98
CA GLY A 39 12.37 -2.07 -2.86
C GLY A 39 10.84 -2.17 -2.96
N THR A 40 10.15 -1.94 -1.85
CA THR A 40 8.70 -2.09 -1.70
C THR A 40 8.11 -0.99 -0.83
N GLU A 41 6.86 -0.60 -1.12
CA GLU A 41 6.12 0.36 -0.30
C GLU A 41 4.61 0.21 -0.47
N TRP A 42 3.85 0.36 0.60
CA TRP A 42 2.41 0.13 0.64
C TRP A 42 1.69 1.30 1.31
N TRP A 43 0.54 1.67 0.77
CA TRP A 43 -0.51 2.43 1.46
C TRP A 43 -1.74 1.52 1.46
N TYR A 44 -2.13 1.03 2.62
CA TYR A 44 -3.18 0.03 2.76
C TYR A 44 -4.27 0.52 3.72
N ILE A 45 -5.48 0.71 3.21
CA ILE A 45 -6.62 1.16 4.00
C ILE A 45 -7.63 0.04 4.05
N THR A 46 -8.08 -0.29 5.25
CA THR A 46 -9.21 -1.19 5.50
C THR A 46 -10.25 -0.46 6.32
N GLY A 47 -11.53 -0.73 6.10
CA GLY A 47 -12.55 -0.06 6.87
C GLY A 47 -13.91 -0.72 6.80
N ARG A 48 -14.75 -0.30 7.74
CA ARG A 48 -16.17 -0.59 7.83
C ARG A 48 -16.94 0.70 7.59
N ALA A 49 -17.93 0.63 6.71
CA ALA A 49 -18.79 1.74 6.35
C ALA A 49 -20.27 1.39 6.52
N LEU A 50 -21.04 2.33 7.05
CA LEU A 50 -22.49 2.19 7.21
C LEU A 50 -23.25 3.25 6.40
N SER A 51 -24.26 2.80 5.68
CA SER A 51 -25.23 3.64 4.96
C SER A 51 -26.64 3.30 5.43
N GLY A 52 -27.13 4.05 6.41
CA GLY A 52 -28.35 3.69 7.15
C GLY A 52 -28.17 2.33 7.86
N ARG A 53 -28.94 1.33 7.44
CA ARG A 53 -28.85 -0.05 7.95
C ARG A 53 -27.95 -0.97 7.11
N ARG A 54 -27.42 -0.48 5.99
CA ARG A 54 -26.58 -1.28 5.09
C ARG A 54 -25.13 -1.17 5.50
N GLU A 55 -24.44 -2.31 5.49
CA GLU A 55 -23.08 -2.44 6.00
C GLU A 55 -22.15 -2.91 4.89
N PHE A 56 -21.01 -2.23 4.81
CA PHE A 56 -19.99 -2.52 3.83
C PHE A 56 -18.64 -2.66 4.54
N GLY A 57 -17.87 -3.67 4.13
CA GLY A 57 -16.42 -3.61 4.26
C GLY A 57 -15.84 -2.92 3.05
N PHE A 58 -14.73 -2.22 3.20
CA PHE A 58 -13.95 -1.76 2.06
C PHE A 58 -12.47 -1.88 2.33
N GLN A 59 -11.71 -1.99 1.25
CA GLN A 59 -10.27 -1.82 1.30
C GLN A 59 -9.77 -1.11 0.05
N LEU A 60 -8.66 -0.39 0.18
CA LEU A 60 -7.84 0.03 -0.94
C LEU A 60 -6.37 -0.16 -0.62
N THR A 61 -5.61 -0.61 -1.61
CA THR A 61 -4.16 -0.77 -1.54
C THR A 61 -3.54 -0.01 -2.70
N PHE A 62 -2.54 0.80 -2.41
CA PHE A 62 -1.52 1.19 -3.39
C PHE A 62 -0.21 0.52 -2.99
N PHE A 63 0.46 -0.11 -3.95
CA PHE A 63 1.73 -0.79 -3.74
C PHE A 63 2.74 -0.34 -4.79
N ARG A 64 3.94 0.03 -4.37
CA ARG A 64 5.05 0.37 -5.25
C ARG A 64 6.13 -0.71 -5.15
N SER A 65 6.66 -1.11 -6.30
CA SER A 65 7.83 -1.97 -6.41
C SER A 65 8.92 -1.33 -7.27
N ARG A 66 10.13 -1.27 -6.73
CA ARG A 66 11.33 -0.81 -7.45
C ARG A 66 11.91 -1.96 -8.27
N VAL A 67 12.15 -1.73 -9.56
CA VAL A 67 12.64 -2.78 -10.47
C VAL A 67 14.15 -2.68 -10.63
N ALA A 68 14.90 -3.50 -9.88
CA ALA A 68 16.37 -3.43 -9.84
C ALA A 68 17.04 -3.51 -11.23
N ALA A 69 16.57 -4.40 -12.10
CA ALA A 69 17.15 -4.64 -13.42
C ALA A 69 17.08 -3.44 -14.39
N THR A 70 16.20 -2.47 -14.12
CA THR A 70 15.97 -1.33 -15.03
C THR A 70 16.59 -0.02 -14.55
N GLN A 71 17.24 0.00 -13.38
CA GLN A 71 17.72 1.25 -12.76
C GLN A 71 18.77 1.97 -13.61
N ALA A 72 19.68 1.20 -14.23
CA ALA A 72 20.72 1.71 -15.12
C ALA A 72 20.22 2.09 -16.52
N LEU A 73 18.96 1.78 -16.87
CA LEU A 73 18.42 2.10 -18.19
C LEU A 73 18.14 3.60 -18.31
N VAL A 74 18.52 4.17 -19.45
CA VAL A 74 18.35 5.60 -19.76
C VAL A 74 16.97 5.91 -20.34
N SER A 75 16.31 4.90 -20.93
CA SER A 75 15.00 5.08 -21.57
C SER A 75 13.96 5.63 -20.59
N ARG A 76 13.25 6.68 -20.99
CA ARG A 76 12.08 7.20 -20.26
C ARG A 76 10.97 6.15 -20.07
N PHE A 77 10.96 5.10 -20.90
CA PHE A 77 10.02 3.99 -20.82
C PHE A 77 10.54 2.83 -19.96
N ALA A 78 11.75 2.90 -19.42
CA ALA A 78 12.23 1.89 -18.48
C ALA A 78 11.32 1.84 -17.26
N ALA A 79 10.85 0.65 -16.91
CA ALA A 79 9.97 0.44 -15.77
C ALA A 79 10.77 0.48 -14.45
N LYS A 80 11.32 1.65 -14.08
CA LYS A 80 12.14 1.79 -12.85
C LYS A 80 11.33 1.57 -11.58
N GLN A 81 10.05 1.96 -11.64
CA GLN A 81 9.07 1.80 -10.57
C GLN A 81 7.77 1.30 -11.19
N LEU A 82 7.15 0.32 -10.54
CA LEU A 82 5.81 -0.15 -10.85
C LEU A 82 4.89 0.24 -9.69
N LEU A 83 3.73 0.80 -10.02
CA LEU A 83 2.65 1.00 -9.06
C LEU A 83 1.54 0.02 -9.39
N PHE A 84 0.99 -0.57 -8.35
CA PHE A 84 -0.16 -1.45 -8.34
C PHE A 84 -1.21 -0.78 -7.46
N ALA A 85 -2.48 -0.98 -7.80
CA ALA A 85 -3.58 -0.61 -6.93
C ALA A 85 -4.67 -1.67 -6.95
N HIS A 86 -5.32 -1.91 -5.82
CA HIS A 86 -6.44 -2.82 -5.68
C HIS A 86 -7.46 -2.22 -4.74
N ALA A 87 -8.73 -2.19 -5.15
CA ALA A 87 -9.83 -1.69 -4.32
C ALA A 87 -10.94 -2.73 -4.27
N ALA A 88 -11.60 -2.84 -3.12
CA ALA A 88 -12.73 -3.74 -2.99
C ALA A 88 -13.81 -3.20 -2.03
N ILE A 89 -15.05 -3.59 -2.29
CA ILE A 89 -16.20 -3.43 -1.41
C ILE A 89 -16.74 -4.84 -1.10
N THR A 90 -16.84 -5.16 0.19
CA THR A 90 -17.59 -6.30 0.69
C THR A 90 -19.02 -5.84 0.96
N ASP A 91 -19.95 -6.19 0.07
CA ASP A 91 -21.39 -6.00 0.31
C ASP A 91 -21.87 -7.12 1.25
N VAL A 92 -22.04 -6.79 2.53
CA VAL A 92 -22.37 -7.78 3.57
C VAL A 92 -23.75 -8.38 3.31
N GLN A 93 -24.74 -7.53 3.04
CA GLN A 93 -26.11 -7.98 2.75
C GLN A 93 -26.20 -8.64 1.38
N GLY A 94 -25.47 -8.14 0.38
CA GLY A 94 -25.41 -8.74 -0.96
C GLY A 94 -24.51 -9.97 -1.07
N GLN A 95 -23.78 -10.33 0.00
CA GLN A 95 -22.88 -11.49 0.10
C GLN A 95 -21.86 -11.58 -1.05
N LYS A 96 -21.32 -10.43 -1.48
CA LYS A 96 -20.40 -10.37 -2.61
C LYS A 96 -19.24 -9.41 -2.37
N LEU A 97 -18.04 -9.89 -2.73
CA LEU A 97 -16.87 -9.05 -2.89
C LEU A 97 -16.87 -8.46 -4.30
N TRP A 98 -16.87 -7.14 -4.38
CA TRP A 98 -16.67 -6.37 -5.60
C TRP A 98 -15.26 -5.84 -5.58
N HIS A 99 -14.48 -6.05 -6.63
CA HIS A 99 -13.09 -5.64 -6.63
C HIS A 99 -12.61 -5.29 -8.03
N ASP A 100 -11.58 -4.45 -8.09
CA ASP A 100 -10.91 -4.07 -9.31
C ASP A 100 -9.44 -3.76 -9.00
N GLN A 101 -8.59 -3.78 -10.02
CA GLN A 101 -7.16 -3.59 -9.88
C GLN A 101 -6.56 -2.80 -11.04
N ARG A 102 -5.43 -2.16 -10.77
CA ARG A 102 -4.67 -1.40 -11.75
C ARG A 102 -3.18 -1.69 -11.58
N ILE A 103 -2.46 -1.58 -12.68
CA ILE A 103 -0.99 -1.61 -12.71
C ILE A 103 -0.50 -0.62 -13.76
N ALA A 104 0.56 0.12 -13.42
CA ALA A 104 1.24 1.00 -14.35
C ALA A 104 2.72 1.18 -13.96
N ARG A 105 3.53 1.52 -14.96
CA ARG A 105 4.86 2.07 -14.72
C ARG A 105 4.70 3.50 -14.20
N ALA A 106 5.53 3.89 -13.24
CA ALA A 106 5.55 5.26 -12.76
C ALA A 106 5.94 6.26 -13.87
N GLY A 107 5.43 7.48 -13.76
CA GLY A 107 5.70 8.59 -14.66
C GLY A 107 4.60 8.85 -15.68
N PHE A 108 4.87 9.81 -16.56
CA PHE A 108 3.97 10.26 -17.64
C PHE A 108 2.57 10.72 -17.17
N GLY A 109 2.43 11.13 -15.90
CA GLY A 109 1.12 11.45 -15.32
C GLY A 109 0.17 10.25 -15.17
N VAL A 110 0.66 9.02 -15.40
CA VAL A 110 -0.14 7.80 -15.32
C VAL A 110 -0.08 7.19 -13.92
N ALA A 111 1.10 7.18 -13.30
CA ALA A 111 1.28 6.64 -11.97
C ALA A 111 2.36 7.42 -11.23
N GLU A 112 2.01 8.00 -10.09
CA GLU A 112 2.83 8.95 -9.35
C GLU A 112 2.63 8.73 -7.85
N ALA A 113 3.70 8.90 -7.08
CA ALA A 113 3.66 8.92 -5.62
C ALA A 113 4.60 10.03 -5.15
N SER A 114 4.05 11.07 -4.53
CA SER A 114 4.79 12.23 -4.02
C SER A 114 5.75 11.83 -2.90
N GLU A 115 6.96 12.37 -2.91
CA GLU A 115 7.96 12.17 -1.83
C GLU A 115 7.81 13.16 -0.67
N ALA A 116 6.88 14.12 -0.77
CA ALA A 116 6.73 15.21 0.21
C ALA A 116 5.63 14.98 1.25
N ASP A 117 4.56 14.28 0.87
CA ASP A 117 3.43 13.89 1.71
C ASP A 117 2.66 12.78 0.96
N THR A 118 1.64 12.16 1.56
CA THR A 118 0.78 11.18 0.89
C THR A 118 0.05 11.84 -0.29
N ALA A 119 0.51 11.56 -1.49
CA ALA A 119 -0.24 11.80 -2.71
C ALA A 119 0.15 10.71 -3.71
N VAL A 120 -0.64 9.64 -3.74
CA VAL A 120 -0.46 8.52 -4.66
C VAL A 120 -1.60 8.50 -5.66
N ARG A 121 -1.26 8.39 -6.94
CA ARG A 121 -2.19 8.33 -8.05
C ARG A 121 -1.81 7.21 -9.00
N LEU A 122 -2.80 6.47 -9.47
CA LEU A 122 -2.68 5.49 -10.53
C LEU A 122 -3.88 5.64 -11.45
N ARG A 123 -3.67 6.30 -12.59
CA ARG A 123 -4.69 6.75 -13.54
C ARG A 123 -5.72 7.65 -12.84
N ASP A 124 -6.95 7.16 -12.77
CA ASP A 124 -8.13 7.77 -12.18
C ASP A 124 -8.29 7.44 -10.69
N TRP A 125 -7.42 6.60 -10.12
CA TRP A 125 -7.43 6.28 -8.69
C TRP A 125 -6.42 7.11 -7.92
N SER A 126 -6.80 7.63 -6.76
CA SER A 126 -5.91 8.40 -5.91
C SER A 126 -6.20 8.28 -4.43
N LEU A 127 -5.15 8.48 -3.63
CA LEU A 127 -5.19 8.75 -2.20
C LEU A 127 -4.30 9.97 -1.93
N VAL A 128 -4.89 11.04 -1.39
CA VAL A 128 -4.21 12.31 -1.13
C VAL A 128 -4.47 12.73 0.30
N ARG A 129 -3.42 13.17 1.00
CA ARG A 129 -3.54 13.79 2.32
C ARG A 129 -3.75 15.29 2.16
N ASP A 130 -4.81 15.77 2.81
CA ASP A 130 -5.20 17.16 2.83
C ASP A 130 -4.34 17.95 3.84
N PRO A 131 -4.21 19.28 3.71
CA PRO A 131 -3.43 20.10 4.65
C PRO A 131 -3.89 20.01 6.11
N ASN A 132 -5.15 19.64 6.34
CA ASN A 132 -5.71 19.41 7.68
C ASN A 132 -5.34 18.03 8.28
N GLY A 133 -4.62 17.20 7.54
CA GLY A 133 -4.19 15.86 7.91
C GLY A 133 -5.18 14.73 7.62
N GLY A 134 -6.38 15.05 7.13
CA GLY A 134 -7.31 14.08 6.55
C GLY A 134 -6.81 13.50 5.24
N TYR A 135 -7.45 12.45 4.76
CA TYR A 135 -7.17 11.87 3.45
C TYR A 135 -8.44 11.84 2.60
N THR A 136 -8.28 12.15 1.32
CA THR A 136 -9.30 11.96 0.29
C THR A 136 -8.89 10.78 -0.59
N ALA A 137 -9.78 9.80 -0.72
CA ALA A 137 -9.60 8.61 -1.54
C ALA A 137 -10.67 8.54 -2.64
N ASP A 138 -10.23 8.52 -3.89
CA ASP A 138 -11.07 8.50 -5.09
C ASP A 138 -10.70 7.29 -5.94
N LEU A 139 -11.60 6.32 -6.06
CA LEU A 139 -11.36 5.06 -6.76
C LEU A 139 -12.60 4.66 -7.56
N PRO A 140 -12.89 5.33 -8.69
CA PRO A 140 -13.99 4.95 -9.57
C PRO A 140 -13.68 3.62 -10.26
N ALA A 141 -14.62 2.69 -10.23
CA ALA A 141 -14.57 1.45 -11.02
C ALA A 141 -15.86 1.29 -11.82
N ARG A 142 -15.91 0.26 -12.67
CA ARG A 142 -17.07 0.03 -13.54
C ARG A 142 -18.33 -0.31 -12.75
N ASP A 143 -18.21 -1.23 -11.82
CA ASP A 143 -19.34 -1.84 -11.11
C ASP A 143 -19.49 -1.36 -9.66
N PHE A 144 -18.49 -0.64 -9.16
CA PHE A 144 -18.45 -0.04 -7.84
C PHE A 144 -17.56 1.22 -7.84
N GLY A 145 -17.54 1.96 -6.73
CA GLY A 145 -16.60 3.08 -6.56
C GLY A 145 -16.49 3.51 -5.12
N LEU A 146 -15.32 4.05 -4.76
CA LEU A 146 -15.05 4.65 -3.46
C LEU A 146 -14.80 6.15 -3.65
N HIS A 147 -15.52 6.99 -2.93
CA HIS A 147 -15.19 8.40 -2.73
C HIS A 147 -15.26 8.69 -1.24
N LEU A 148 -14.11 8.65 -0.57
CA LEU A 148 -14.03 8.63 0.88
C LEU A 148 -13.20 9.81 1.40
N GLN A 149 -13.70 10.42 2.46
CA GLN A 149 -12.93 11.29 3.34
C GLN A 149 -12.60 10.51 4.61
N LEU A 150 -11.32 10.49 4.97
CA LEU A 150 -10.76 9.73 6.07
C LEU A 150 -10.09 10.70 7.04
N THR A 151 -10.73 10.97 8.16
CA THR A 151 -10.27 11.98 9.12
C THR A 151 -9.60 11.32 10.32
N PRO A 152 -8.31 11.61 10.61
CA PRO A 152 -7.67 11.19 11.85
C PRO A 152 -8.45 11.63 13.09
N THR A 153 -8.66 10.69 14.01
CA THR A 153 -9.28 10.97 15.32
C THR A 153 -8.29 10.84 16.48
N GLN A 154 -7.09 10.33 16.19
CA GLN A 154 -6.02 10.12 17.15
C GLN A 154 -4.65 10.22 16.47
N PRO A 155 -3.55 10.34 17.24
CA PRO A 155 -2.20 10.34 16.68
C PRO A 155 -1.88 9.08 15.88
N LEU A 156 -0.98 9.20 14.91
CA LEU A 156 -0.41 8.04 14.22
C LEU A 156 0.36 7.15 15.19
N VAL A 157 0.43 5.86 14.87
CA VAL A 157 1.11 4.83 15.65
C VAL A 157 2.37 4.41 14.91
N LEU A 158 3.51 4.50 15.59
CA LEU A 158 4.77 3.92 15.11
C LEU A 158 4.81 2.45 15.50
N GLN A 159 4.86 1.55 14.52
CA GLN A 159 4.87 0.11 14.76
C GLN A 159 6.26 -0.37 15.21
N GLY A 160 6.31 -1.52 15.89
CA GLY A 160 7.57 -2.11 16.33
C GLY A 160 8.37 -1.19 17.28
N GLN A 161 9.67 -1.08 17.05
CA GLN A 161 10.54 -0.20 17.83
C GLN A 161 10.68 1.16 17.13
N GLN A 162 9.84 2.11 17.53
CA GLN A 162 9.83 3.48 16.98
C GLN A 162 9.66 3.52 15.45
N GLY A 163 8.83 2.64 14.89
CA GLY A 163 8.56 2.55 13.45
C GLY A 163 9.38 1.49 12.74
N LEU A 164 10.45 0.96 13.37
CA LEU A 164 11.18 -0.19 12.83
C LEU A 164 10.50 -1.50 13.27
N SER A 165 9.89 -2.19 12.32
CA SER A 165 9.10 -3.40 12.54
C SER A 165 9.76 -4.62 11.90
N ARG A 166 10.13 -5.60 12.73
CA ARG A 166 10.71 -6.86 12.25
C ARG A 166 9.61 -7.79 11.73
N LYS A 167 9.88 -8.45 10.60
CA LYS A 167 9.01 -9.43 9.94
C LYS A 167 9.66 -10.81 9.74
N GLY A 168 10.74 -11.05 10.46
CA GLY A 168 11.39 -12.36 10.51
C GLY A 168 12.60 -12.42 11.45
N PRO A 169 13.23 -13.60 11.56
CA PRO A 169 14.33 -13.82 12.51
C PRO A 169 15.60 -13.04 12.17
N GLN A 170 15.83 -12.69 10.90
CA GLN A 170 17.05 -11.98 10.50
C GLN A 170 16.91 -10.46 10.65
N PRO A 171 18.00 -9.72 10.98
CA PRO A 171 17.95 -8.27 11.16
C PRO A 171 17.51 -7.46 9.93
N ASP A 172 17.75 -7.99 8.72
CA ASP A 172 17.39 -7.38 7.45
C ASP A 172 15.92 -7.58 7.07
N GLN A 173 15.24 -8.53 7.72
CA GLN A 173 13.82 -8.80 7.59
C GLN A 173 13.03 -7.80 8.45
N ALA A 174 13.08 -6.54 8.05
CA ALA A 174 12.38 -5.45 8.72
C ALA A 174 11.81 -4.45 7.72
N SER A 175 10.84 -3.68 8.20
CA SER A 175 10.23 -2.56 7.50
C SER A 175 10.17 -1.34 8.39
N TYR A 176 10.15 -0.18 7.77
CA TYR A 176 9.58 0.99 8.42
C TYR A 176 8.07 0.95 8.27
N TYR A 177 7.34 1.17 9.37
CA TYR A 177 5.92 0.90 9.42
C TYR A 177 5.21 1.83 10.40
N VAL A 178 4.22 2.55 9.87
CA VAL A 178 3.31 3.41 10.63
C VAL A 178 1.86 3.07 10.32
N SER A 179 0.99 3.30 11.30
CA SER A 179 -0.45 3.13 11.14
C SER A 179 -1.19 4.39 11.57
N GLN A 180 -2.29 4.68 10.90
CA GLN A 180 -3.26 5.70 11.29
C GLN A 180 -4.58 5.00 11.62
N PRO A 181 -4.76 4.53 12.86
CA PRO A 181 -5.99 3.88 13.32
C PRO A 181 -7.14 4.87 13.54
N GLN A 182 -8.36 4.33 13.68
CA GLN A 182 -9.58 5.06 14.02
C GLN A 182 -9.90 6.23 13.07
N LEU A 183 -9.55 6.12 11.79
CA LEU A 183 -9.95 7.11 10.79
C LEU A 183 -11.47 7.16 10.72
N ALA A 184 -12.08 8.32 11.00
CA ALA A 184 -13.50 8.53 10.79
C ALA A 184 -13.78 8.63 9.28
N VAL A 185 -14.74 7.86 8.78
CA VAL A 185 -14.99 7.73 7.34
C VAL A 185 -16.29 8.46 6.96
N SER A 186 -16.23 9.38 6.01
CA SER A 186 -17.42 9.95 5.34
C SER A 186 -17.28 9.90 3.82
N GLY A 187 -18.31 10.33 3.11
CA GLY A 187 -18.33 10.35 1.64
C GLY A 187 -19.37 9.37 1.12
N HIS A 188 -19.07 8.64 0.06
CA HIS A 188 -20.01 7.69 -0.52
C HIS A 188 -19.35 6.50 -1.20
N LEU A 189 -20.11 5.40 -1.28
CA LEU A 189 -19.82 4.26 -2.14
C LEU A 189 -20.76 4.29 -3.34
N LEU A 190 -20.26 3.86 -4.49
CA LEU A 190 -21.07 3.49 -5.63
C LEU A 190 -21.08 1.97 -5.74
N LEU A 191 -22.24 1.38 -5.98
CA LEU A 191 -22.37 -0.05 -6.23
C LEU A 191 -23.50 -0.29 -7.22
N GLN A 192 -23.18 -0.84 -8.39
CA GLN A 192 -24.15 -1.10 -9.46
C GLN A 192 -25.00 0.13 -9.83
N GLY A 193 -24.38 1.31 -9.89
CA GLY A 193 -25.04 2.58 -10.19
C GLY A 193 -25.85 3.18 -9.03
N GLN A 194 -25.98 2.48 -7.89
CA GLN A 194 -26.58 3.03 -6.68
C GLN A 194 -25.53 3.71 -5.81
N ARG A 195 -25.87 4.87 -5.27
CA ARG A 195 -25.04 5.63 -4.33
C ARG A 195 -25.45 5.37 -2.88
N PHE A 196 -24.46 5.10 -2.03
CA PHE A 196 -24.62 4.86 -0.60
C PHE A 196 -23.81 5.91 0.17
N GLU A 197 -24.51 6.85 0.81
CA GLU A 197 -23.88 7.88 1.65
C GLU A 197 -23.32 7.25 2.93
N ILE A 198 -22.12 7.67 3.32
CA ILE A 198 -21.42 7.23 4.52
C ILE A 198 -21.28 8.41 5.48
N ASN A 199 -21.65 8.20 6.73
CA ASN A 199 -21.42 9.16 7.81
C ASN A 199 -20.21 8.78 8.68
N ALA A 200 -19.56 9.83 9.21
CA ALA A 200 -18.38 9.71 10.06
C ALA A 200 -18.68 9.18 11.48
N THR A 201 -19.95 9.10 11.90
CA THR A 201 -20.30 8.71 13.27
C THR A 201 -19.98 7.24 13.51
N ASP A 202 -20.45 6.35 12.62
CA ASP A 202 -20.41 4.89 12.83
C ASP A 202 -19.45 4.14 11.88
N SER A 203 -18.72 4.87 11.04
CA SER A 203 -17.81 4.30 10.05
C SER A 203 -16.35 4.57 10.42
N ARG A 204 -15.52 3.53 10.39
CA ARG A 204 -14.10 3.59 10.80
C ARG A 204 -13.20 2.87 9.82
N ALA A 205 -12.01 3.41 9.63
CA ALA A 205 -10.95 2.82 8.83
C ALA A 205 -9.62 2.81 9.58
N TRP A 206 -8.70 2.03 9.04
CA TRP A 206 -7.32 1.88 9.47
C TRP A 206 -6.45 2.06 8.23
N LEU A 207 -5.45 2.95 8.29
CA LEU A 207 -4.43 3.07 7.26
C LEU A 207 -3.12 2.51 7.78
N ASP A 208 -2.46 1.71 6.96
CA ASP A 208 -1.09 1.26 7.12
C ASP A 208 -0.22 1.87 6.02
N HIS A 209 0.97 2.32 6.41
CA HIS A 209 2.02 2.75 5.50
C HIS A 209 3.34 2.06 5.86
N GLU A 210 3.84 1.24 4.94
CA GLU A 210 4.99 0.37 5.18
C GLU A 210 5.96 0.42 4.00
N TRP A 211 7.27 0.57 4.25
CA TRP A 211 8.31 0.50 3.22
C TRP A 211 9.54 -0.29 3.67
N SER A 212 10.12 -1.05 2.74
CA SER A 212 11.27 -1.92 3.03
C SER A 212 12.05 -2.37 1.79
N ASN A 213 13.28 -2.86 2.00
CA ASN A 213 14.08 -3.52 0.97
C ASN A 213 13.92 -5.05 0.97
N ALA A 214 13.48 -5.62 2.09
CA ALA A 214 13.26 -7.05 2.20
C ALA A 214 11.81 -7.39 1.85
N TYR A 215 11.62 -8.35 0.95
CA TYR A 215 10.35 -9.07 0.86
C TYR A 215 10.19 -9.99 2.07
N LEU A 216 9.06 -10.70 2.19
CA LEU A 216 8.99 -11.83 3.10
C LEU A 216 10.04 -12.88 2.75
N HIS A 217 10.49 -13.62 3.75
CA HIS A 217 11.49 -14.68 3.55
C HIS A 217 11.01 -15.67 2.47
N PRO A 218 11.88 -16.20 1.58
CA PRO A 218 11.46 -17.10 0.51
C PRO A 218 10.76 -18.38 0.97
N GLU A 219 10.96 -18.80 2.23
CA GLU A 219 10.26 -19.95 2.82
C GLU A 219 8.88 -19.59 3.38
N ALA A 220 8.53 -18.30 3.44
CA ALA A 220 7.19 -17.89 3.83
C ALA A 220 6.19 -18.23 2.71
N VAL A 221 5.15 -18.99 3.07
CA VAL A 221 4.05 -19.33 2.15
C VAL A 221 3.09 -18.14 1.98
N GLY A 222 3.01 -17.27 2.98
CA GLY A 222 2.14 -16.11 3.03
C GLY A 222 2.19 -15.44 4.41
N TRP A 223 1.21 -14.59 4.69
CA TRP A 223 1.02 -13.97 5.99
C TRP A 223 -0.46 -13.85 6.33
N ASP A 224 -0.76 -13.82 7.63
CA ASP A 224 -2.04 -13.40 8.17
C ASP A 224 -1.84 -12.03 8.84
N TRP A 225 -2.72 -11.07 8.52
CA TRP A 225 -2.67 -9.72 9.09
C TRP A 225 -4.04 -9.34 9.64
N LEU A 226 -4.05 -8.65 10.78
CA LEU A 226 -5.26 -8.11 11.40
C LEU A 226 -4.96 -6.73 11.99
N GLY A 227 -5.73 -5.73 11.57
CA GLY A 227 -5.91 -4.46 12.26
C GLY A 227 -7.33 -4.37 12.79
N MET A 228 -7.49 -3.90 14.03
CA MET A 228 -8.80 -3.76 14.66
C MET A 228 -8.91 -2.38 15.30
N ASN A 229 -9.96 -1.66 14.91
CA ASN A 229 -10.33 -0.37 15.50
C ASN A 229 -11.11 -0.61 16.80
#